data_AF-A0AA46UF04-F1
#
_entry.id   AF-A0AA46UF04-F1
#
_cell.length_a   1.000
_cell.length_b   1.000
_cell.length_c   1.000
_cell.angle_alpha   90.00
_cell.angle_beta   90.00
_cell.angle_gamma   90.00
#
_symmetry.space_group_name_H-M   'P 1'
#
loop_
_entity.id
_entity.type
_entity.pdbx_description
1 polymer ?
#
loop_
_entity_poly.entity_id
_entity_poly.type
_entity_poly.pdbx_seq_one_letter_code
_entity_poly.pdbx_strand_id
1 'polypeptide(L)'
;MELDTPRNGAKAGQELELKYISTADFDSVSPPDFGTLIETVEGATPHKAGHTVKNGILTDIYEQGFSYRIRFKKPGNTKLPLASIKANGKEYETPLTSVWVHPVDTNIDSVKCSIQLEDSYRKGVFTAIGICLLIAWLLIRLSFQKQKKIKRQDK
;
A
#
# COMPACT_ATOMS: atom_id res chain seq x y z
N MET A 1 -3.17 22.12 -15.07
CA MET A 1 -3.01 20.68 -14.77
C MET A 1 -4.37 20.17 -14.36
N GLU A 2 -4.83 19.08 -14.96
CA GLU A 2 -6.17 18.52 -14.72
C GLU A 2 -6.09 16.99 -14.71
N LEU A 3 -6.78 16.35 -13.77
CA LEU A 3 -6.91 14.90 -13.71
C LEU A 3 -8.37 14.56 -13.99
N ASP A 4 -8.61 13.79 -15.05
CA ASP A 4 -9.97 13.34 -15.37
C ASP A 4 -10.34 12.17 -14.45
N THR A 5 -11.26 12.43 -13.51
CA THR A 5 -11.71 11.43 -12.54
C THR A 5 -13.20 11.15 -12.71
N PRO A 6 -13.65 9.89 -12.59
CA PRO A 6 -15.08 9.57 -12.51
C PRO A 6 -15.76 10.26 -11.32
N ARG A 7 -17.10 10.28 -11.33
CA ARG A 7 -17.91 10.86 -10.25
C ARG A 7 -17.58 10.33 -8.84
N ASN A 8 -17.06 9.11 -8.75
CA ASN A 8 -16.69 8.45 -7.49
C ASN A 8 -15.21 8.67 -7.10
N GLY A 9 -14.52 9.61 -7.74
CA GLY A 9 -13.12 9.94 -7.51
C GLY A 9 -12.12 8.97 -8.16
N ALA A 10 -10.84 9.21 -7.91
CA ALA A 10 -9.74 8.35 -8.35
C ALA A 10 -9.60 7.12 -7.46
N LYS A 11 -9.35 5.94 -8.05
CA LYS A 11 -9.12 4.69 -7.33
C LYS A 11 -7.74 4.13 -7.64
N ALA A 12 -7.14 3.46 -6.66
CA ALA A 12 -5.92 2.70 -6.88
C ALA A 12 -6.18 1.63 -7.94
N GLY A 13 -5.21 1.36 -8.81
CA GLY A 13 -5.34 0.38 -9.89
C GLY A 13 -6.12 0.86 -11.12
N GLN A 14 -6.83 2.00 -11.04
CA GLN A 14 -7.58 2.55 -12.17
C GLN A 14 -6.67 3.35 -13.12
N GLU A 15 -6.89 3.18 -14.42
CA GLU A 15 -6.29 4.03 -15.46
C GLU A 15 -7.05 5.36 -15.58
N LEU A 16 -6.31 6.46 -15.53
CA LEU A 16 -6.83 7.84 -15.54
C LEU A 16 -6.00 8.70 -16.49
N GLU A 17 -6.61 9.73 -17.06
CA GLU A 17 -5.92 10.70 -17.91
C GLU A 17 -5.49 11.93 -17.07
N LEU A 18 -4.19 12.21 -17.05
CA LEU A 18 -3.61 13.41 -16.43
C LEU A 18 -3.12 14.37 -17.52
N LYS A 19 -3.69 15.58 -17.54
CA LYS A 19 -3.42 16.63 -18.53
C LYS A 19 -2.59 17.77 -17.95
N TYR A 20 -1.54 18.13 -18.66
CA TYR A 20 -0.74 19.33 -18.44
C TYR A 20 -1.08 20.31 -19.56
N ILE A 21 -1.91 21.32 -19.24
CA ILE A 21 -2.43 22.29 -20.19
C ILE A 21 -1.74 23.64 -19.98
N SER A 22 -1.34 24.27 -21.09
CA SER A 22 -0.85 25.63 -21.21
C SER A 22 -1.75 26.39 -22.18
N THR A 23 -2.08 27.64 -21.83
CA THR A 23 -2.78 28.58 -22.70
C THR A 23 -1.83 29.44 -23.53
N ALA A 24 -0.53 29.16 -23.46
CA ALA A 24 0.53 29.87 -24.17
C ALA A 24 1.46 28.91 -24.92
N ASP A 25 2.11 29.46 -25.96
CA ASP A 25 3.20 28.81 -26.67
C ASP A 25 4.46 28.66 -25.81
N PHE A 26 5.13 27.51 -25.94
CA PHE A 26 6.33 27.18 -25.19
C PHE A 26 7.38 26.50 -26.08
N ASP A 27 8.64 26.81 -25.80
CA ASP A 27 9.78 26.37 -26.60
C ASP A 27 10.32 25.02 -26.12
N SER A 28 10.20 24.75 -24.82
CA SER A 28 10.73 23.54 -24.18
C SER A 28 9.93 23.15 -22.96
N VAL A 29 9.99 21.86 -22.62
CA VAL A 29 9.25 21.27 -21.50
C VAL A 29 10.16 20.38 -20.68
N SER A 30 10.10 20.55 -19.36
CA SER A 30 10.62 19.60 -18.39
C SER A 30 9.47 18.66 -17.98
N PRO A 31 9.51 17.37 -18.40
CA PRO A 31 8.42 16.44 -18.15
C PRO A 31 8.29 16.12 -16.64
N PRO A 32 7.11 15.68 -16.20
CA PRO A 32 6.89 15.31 -14.81
C PRO A 32 7.63 14.04 -14.40
N ASP A 33 8.17 14.03 -13.19
CA ASP A 33 8.71 12.83 -12.53
C ASP A 33 7.63 12.14 -11.70
N PHE A 34 7.10 11.03 -12.23
CA PHE A 34 6.05 10.24 -11.59
C PHE A 34 6.52 9.43 -10.37
N GLY A 35 7.84 9.28 -10.19
CA GLY A 35 8.42 8.51 -9.09
C GLY A 35 7.91 7.06 -9.01
N THR A 36 7.63 6.59 -7.80
CA THR A 36 7.29 5.17 -7.55
C THR A 36 5.80 4.93 -7.27
N LEU A 37 5.05 5.96 -6.87
CA LEU A 37 3.65 5.84 -6.44
C LEU A 37 2.65 5.84 -7.60
N ILE A 38 3.04 6.41 -8.74
CA ILE A 38 2.24 6.50 -9.95
C ILE A 38 2.93 5.66 -11.02
N GLU A 39 2.16 4.84 -11.72
CA GLU A 39 2.57 4.11 -12.91
C GLU A 39 2.16 4.93 -14.14
N THR A 40 3.09 5.11 -15.08
CA THR A 40 2.81 5.66 -16.41
C THR A 40 2.43 4.50 -17.33
N VAL A 41 1.14 4.39 -17.65
CA VAL A 41 0.59 3.37 -18.55
C VAL A 41 0.88 3.73 -20.00
N GLU A 42 0.66 4.99 -20.35
CA GLU A 42 1.00 5.57 -21.65
C GLU A 42 1.77 6.87 -21.42
N GLY A 43 2.82 7.06 -22.21
CA GLY A 43 3.69 8.23 -22.16
C GLY A 43 3.00 9.51 -22.63
N ALA A 44 3.80 10.56 -22.86
CA ALA A 44 3.29 11.85 -23.25
C ALA A 44 2.62 11.82 -24.63
N THR A 45 1.32 12.13 -24.65
CA THR A 45 0.56 12.35 -25.89
C THR A 45 0.28 13.84 -26.06
N PRO A 46 0.65 14.47 -27.19
CA PRO A 46 0.37 15.87 -27.43
C PRO A 46 -1.13 16.17 -27.38
N HIS A 47 -1.50 17.23 -26.68
CA HIS A 47 -2.84 17.77 -26.63
C HIS A 47 -2.86 19.16 -27.28
N LYS A 48 -3.78 19.39 -28.21
CA LYS A 48 -4.12 20.72 -28.74
C LYS A 48 -5.63 20.82 -28.88
N ALA A 49 -6.24 21.77 -28.19
CA ALA A 49 -7.60 22.20 -28.42
C ALA A 49 -7.55 23.59 -29.09
N GLY A 50 -8.34 23.77 -30.14
CA GLY A 50 -8.30 24.97 -30.97
C GLY A 50 -9.48 25.92 -30.75
N HIS A 51 -10.65 25.44 -30.32
CA HIS A 51 -11.87 26.24 -30.31
C HIS A 51 -12.84 25.86 -29.17
N THR A 52 -13.50 26.86 -28.58
CA THR A 52 -14.68 26.72 -27.73
C THR A 52 -15.77 27.69 -28.16
N VAL A 53 -16.98 27.54 -27.66
CA VAL A 53 -18.06 28.51 -27.88
C VAL A 53 -18.35 29.22 -26.56
N LYS A 54 -18.02 30.51 -26.46
CA LYS A 54 -18.37 31.38 -25.33
C LYS A 54 -19.47 32.33 -25.77
N ASN A 55 -20.62 32.29 -25.10
CA ASN A 55 -21.78 33.16 -25.39
C ASN A 55 -22.25 33.12 -26.86
N GLY A 56 -22.16 31.96 -27.52
CA GLY A 56 -22.55 31.81 -28.93
C GLY A 56 -21.49 32.24 -29.95
N ILE A 57 -20.30 32.67 -29.52
CA ILE A 57 -19.18 33.02 -30.39
C ILE A 57 -18.12 31.93 -30.34
N LEU A 58 -17.75 31.40 -31.52
CA LEU A 58 -16.59 30.54 -31.68
C LEU A 58 -15.34 31.34 -31.27
N THR A 59 -14.77 30.98 -30.13
CA THR A 59 -13.61 31.60 -29.53
C THR A 59 -12.47 30.60 -29.58
N ASP A 60 -11.34 31.00 -30.14
CA ASP A 60 -10.14 30.18 -30.06
C ASP A 60 -9.66 30.16 -28.60
N ILE A 61 -9.75 29.00 -27.95
CA ILE A 61 -8.90 28.73 -26.79
C ILE A 61 -7.71 27.99 -27.36
N TYR A 62 -6.58 28.68 -27.48
CA TYR A 62 -5.30 28.04 -27.75
C TYR A 62 -4.88 27.32 -26.48
N GLU A 63 -5.38 26.10 -26.29
CA GLU A 63 -4.94 25.21 -25.23
C GLU A 63 -4.05 24.14 -25.85
N GLN A 64 -2.83 24.02 -25.35
CA GLN A 64 -1.91 22.98 -25.75
C GLN A 64 -1.16 22.39 -24.58
N GLY A 65 -0.58 21.22 -24.78
CA GLY A 65 0.24 20.57 -23.77
C GLY A 65 0.32 19.08 -24.01
N PHE A 66 0.24 18.30 -22.93
CA PHE A 66 0.45 16.86 -22.97
C PHE A 66 -0.50 16.15 -22.03
N SER A 67 -0.96 14.97 -22.43
CA SER A 67 -1.65 14.04 -21.55
C SER A 67 -0.81 12.79 -21.31
N TYR A 68 -1.04 12.18 -20.16
CA TYR A 68 -0.47 10.88 -19.78
C TYR A 68 -1.61 9.98 -19.34
N ARG A 69 -1.54 8.69 -19.67
CA ARG A 69 -2.36 7.69 -19.01
C ARG A 69 -1.61 7.14 -17.82
N ILE A 70 -2.20 7.27 -16.65
CA ILE A 70 -1.56 6.91 -15.39
C ILE A 70 -2.40 5.96 -14.57
N ARG A 71 -1.76 5.27 -13.63
CA ARG A 71 -2.42 4.45 -12.62
C ARG A 71 -1.80 4.68 -11.26
N PHE A 72 -2.62 5.00 -10.26
CA PHE A 72 -2.16 5.09 -8.88
C PHE A 72 -1.94 3.69 -8.31
N LYS A 73 -0.77 3.41 -7.74
CA LYS A 73 -0.45 2.06 -7.22
C LYS A 73 -1.04 1.79 -5.84
N LYS A 74 -1.27 2.81 -5.03
CA LYS A 74 -1.75 2.69 -3.65
C LYS A 74 -2.83 3.74 -3.34
N PRO A 75 -3.77 3.42 -2.44
CA PRO A 75 -4.71 4.42 -1.94
C PRO A 75 -4.03 5.43 -1.01
N GLY A 76 -4.68 6.58 -0.81
CA GLY A 76 -4.23 7.66 0.05
C GLY A 76 -4.04 8.98 -0.68
N ASN A 77 -3.57 9.99 0.04
CA ASN A 77 -3.27 11.30 -0.54
C ASN A 77 -1.97 11.19 -1.37
N THR A 78 -2.07 11.47 -2.67
CA THR A 78 -0.93 11.43 -3.59
C THR A 78 -0.74 12.79 -4.23
N LYS A 79 0.48 13.31 -4.15
CA LYS A 79 0.87 14.53 -4.87
C LYS A 79 0.98 14.23 -6.36
N LEU A 80 0.38 15.08 -7.19
CA LEU A 80 0.58 15.00 -8.63
C LEU A 80 1.96 15.56 -8.98
N PRO A 81 2.67 14.94 -9.94
CA PRO A 81 4.02 15.35 -10.26
C PRO A 81 4.01 16.67 -11.02
N LEU A 82 4.98 17.52 -10.71
CA LEU A 82 5.10 18.85 -11.31
C LEU A 82 5.71 18.73 -12.69
N ALA A 83 5.29 19.59 -13.61
CA ALA A 83 5.96 19.80 -14.88
C ALA A 83 6.25 21.29 -15.05
N SER A 84 7.33 21.62 -15.74
CA SER A 84 7.66 23.00 -16.08
C SER A 84 7.81 23.20 -17.58
N ILE A 85 7.52 24.41 -18.03
CA ILE A 85 7.68 24.85 -19.41
C ILE A 85 8.50 26.14 -19.44
N LYS A 86 9.20 26.35 -20.56
CA LYS A 86 9.82 27.65 -20.86
C LYS A 86 9.03 28.31 -21.98
N ALA A 87 8.48 29.47 -21.69
CA ALA A 87 7.70 30.28 -22.62
C ALA A 87 8.17 31.73 -22.57
N ASN A 88 8.47 32.32 -23.73
CA ASN A 88 8.94 33.70 -23.84
C ASN A 88 10.13 34.03 -22.93
N GLY A 89 11.07 33.09 -22.79
CA GLY A 89 12.24 33.23 -21.93
C GLY A 89 11.98 33.11 -20.43
N LYS A 90 10.73 32.90 -19.99
CA LYS A 90 10.34 32.70 -18.59
C LYS A 90 9.96 31.23 -18.33
N GLU A 91 10.31 30.75 -17.14
CA GLU A 91 9.91 29.42 -16.68
C GLU A 91 8.58 29.49 -15.93
N TYR A 92 7.72 28.52 -16.22
CA TYR A 92 6.42 28.35 -15.58
C TYR A 92 6.30 26.91 -15.10
N GLU A 93 5.76 26.72 -13.92
CA GLU A 93 5.57 25.41 -13.30
C GLU A 93 4.09 25.18 -13.01
N THR A 94 3.66 23.92 -13.09
CA THR A 94 2.31 23.56 -12.66
C THR A 94 2.10 23.80 -11.17
N PRO A 95 0.88 24.17 -10.74
CA PRO A 95 0.57 24.35 -9.33
C PRO A 95 0.66 23.02 -8.57
N LEU A 96 1.18 23.07 -7.34
CA LEU A 96 1.23 21.91 -6.45
C LEU A 96 -0.20 21.43 -6.14
N THR A 97 -0.54 20.23 -6.60
CA THR A 97 -1.87 19.64 -6.44
C THR A 97 -1.74 18.24 -5.86
N SER A 98 -2.71 17.84 -5.04
CA SER A 98 -2.78 16.49 -4.47
C SER A 98 -4.18 15.92 -4.67
N VAL A 99 -4.25 14.61 -4.85
CA VAL A 99 -5.50 13.87 -5.08
C VAL A 99 -5.63 12.80 -4.02
N TRP A 100 -6.83 12.65 -3.47
CA TRP A 100 -7.15 11.52 -2.61
C TRP A 100 -7.53 10.31 -3.48
N VAL A 101 -6.76 9.24 -3.35
CA VAL A 101 -6.95 7.99 -4.09
C VAL A 101 -7.69 7.00 -3.20
N HIS A 102 -8.89 6.61 -3.60
CA HIS A 102 -9.69 5.61 -2.91
C HIS A 102 -9.11 4.20 -3.09
N PRO A 103 -9.36 3.28 -2.13
CA PRO A 103 -9.05 1.86 -2.33
C PRO A 103 -9.78 1.31 -3.55
N VAL A 104 -9.27 0.20 -4.09
CA VAL A 104 -9.96 -0.58 -5.12
C VAL A 104 -11.33 -1.01 -4.58
N ASP A 105 -12.37 -0.99 -5.41
CA ASP A 105 -13.64 -1.62 -5.09
C ASP A 105 -13.46 -3.14 -5.04
N THR A 106 -12.90 -3.65 -3.96
CA THR A 106 -12.96 -5.08 -3.68
C THR A 106 -14.31 -5.37 -3.05
N ASN A 107 -15.05 -6.33 -3.59
CA ASN A 107 -16.18 -6.94 -2.92
C ASN A 107 -15.66 -7.73 -1.70
N ILE A 108 -15.51 -7.05 -0.56
CA ILE A 108 -14.91 -7.55 0.68
C ILE A 108 -15.79 -8.62 1.35
N ASP A 109 -17.07 -8.74 0.97
CA ASP A 109 -17.99 -9.75 1.53
C ASP A 109 -17.50 -11.19 1.31
N SER A 110 -16.61 -11.39 0.33
CA SER A 110 -16.02 -12.71 0.02
C SER A 110 -14.71 -13.02 0.77
N VAL A 111 -14.08 -12.04 1.42
CA VAL A 111 -12.76 -12.23 2.06
C VAL A 111 -12.91 -12.59 3.53
N LYS A 112 -13.09 -13.89 3.80
CA LYS A 112 -13.09 -14.44 5.16
C LYS A 112 -11.65 -14.69 5.61
N CYS A 113 -11.02 -13.69 6.23
CA CYS A 113 -9.76 -13.90 6.96
C CYS A 113 -10.03 -14.69 8.26
N SER A 114 -9.48 -15.90 8.38
CA SER A 114 -9.43 -16.64 9.65
C SER A 114 -8.00 -16.65 10.16
N ILE A 115 -7.76 -15.97 11.28
CA ILE A 115 -6.48 -16.09 12.01
C ILE A 115 -6.64 -17.29 12.94
N GLN A 116 -5.91 -18.38 12.68
CA GLN A 116 -5.75 -19.46 13.64
C GLN A 116 -4.58 -19.12 14.54
N LEU A 117 -4.87 -18.79 15.79
CA LEU A 117 -3.86 -18.77 16.84
C LEU A 117 -3.58 -20.23 17.20
N GLU A 118 -2.38 -20.72 16.90
CA GLU A 118 -1.92 -21.97 17.49
C GLU A 118 -1.72 -21.74 18.98
N ASP A 119 -2.62 -22.30 19.79
CA ASP A 119 -2.39 -22.43 21.22
C ASP A 119 -1.21 -23.39 21.43
N SER A 120 0.00 -22.85 21.49
CA SER A 120 1.17 -23.55 22.02
C SER A 120 1.03 -23.72 23.55
N TYR A 121 0.01 -24.47 23.98
CA TYR A 121 -0.29 -24.70 25.39
C TYR A 121 0.34 -26.02 25.89
N ARG A 122 1.47 -25.86 26.59
CA ARG A 122 1.79 -26.50 27.89
C ARG A 122 1.77 -28.05 28.00
N LYS A 123 2.33 -28.78 27.03
CA LYS A 123 2.60 -30.24 27.20
C LYS A 123 3.78 -30.62 28.11
N GLY A 124 4.67 -29.68 28.45
CA GLY A 124 5.92 -29.99 29.17
C GLY A 124 5.85 -30.07 30.71
N VAL A 125 4.81 -29.50 31.35
CA VAL A 125 4.79 -29.37 32.83
C VAL A 125 4.21 -30.61 33.51
N PHE A 126 3.24 -31.29 32.88
CA PHE A 126 2.58 -32.46 33.47
C PHE A 126 3.47 -33.70 33.48
N THR A 127 4.35 -33.85 32.50
CA THR A 127 5.30 -34.97 32.43
C THR A 127 6.39 -34.86 33.50
N ALA A 128 6.91 -33.65 33.75
CA ALA A 128 7.94 -33.43 34.78
C ALA A 128 7.44 -33.74 36.19
N ILE A 129 6.22 -33.29 36.55
CA ILE A 129 5.64 -33.55 37.87
C ILE A 129 5.41 -35.06 38.07
N GLY A 130 4.88 -35.76 37.07
CA GLY A 130 4.68 -37.21 37.13
C GLY A 130 5.99 -37.98 37.33
N ILE A 131 7.05 -37.60 36.62
CA ILE A 131 8.38 -38.21 36.75
C ILE A 131 8.96 -37.95 38.15
N CYS A 132 8.87 -36.71 38.66
CA CYS A 132 9.36 -36.37 40.00
C CYS A 132 8.68 -37.17 41.11
N LEU A 133 7.35 -37.37 41.02
CA LEU A 133 6.61 -38.17 42.00
C LEU A 133 6.99 -39.65 41.95
N LEU A 134 7.23 -40.21 40.77
CA LEU A 134 7.70 -41.60 40.60
C LEU A 134 9.09 -41.81 41.20
N ILE A 135 10.02 -40.87 40.98
CA ILE A 135 11.37 -40.94 41.54
C ILE A 135 11.31 -40.86 43.08
N ALA A 136 10.54 -39.93 43.63
CA ALA A 136 10.36 -39.81 45.08
C ALA A 136 9.81 -41.10 45.71
N TRP A 137 8.81 -41.72 45.07
CA TRP A 137 8.25 -42.99 45.53
C TRP A 137 9.26 -44.14 45.50
N LEU A 138 10.08 -44.23 44.45
CA LEU A 138 11.16 -45.21 44.31
C LEU A 138 12.21 -45.07 45.41
N LEU A 139 12.64 -43.85 45.72
CA LEU A 139 13.62 -43.57 46.77
C LEU A 139 13.10 -43.96 48.15
N ILE A 140 11.84 -43.64 48.46
CA ILE A 140 11.19 -44.06 49.72
C ILE A 140 11.17 -45.59 49.82
N ARG A 141 10.77 -46.29 48.75
CA ARG A 141 10.72 -47.76 48.74
C ARG A 141 12.08 -48.41 48.94
N LEU A 142 13.13 -47.87 48.30
CA LEU A 142 14.51 -48.35 48.46
C LEU A 142 15.04 -48.12 49.88
N SER A 143 14.76 -46.96 50.48
CA SER A 143 15.15 -46.67 51.87
C SER A 143 14.54 -47.68 52.86
N PHE A 144 13.27 -48.06 52.64
CA PHE A 144 12.58 -49.03 53.49
C PHE A 144 13.13 -50.46 53.33
N GLN A 145 13.51 -50.86 52.12
CA GLN A 145 14.19 -52.13 51.87
C GLN A 145 15.57 -52.17 52.54
N LYS A 146 16.32 -51.07 52.54
CA LYS A 146 17.64 -50.97 53.19
C LYS A 146 17.51 -51.11 54.72
N GLN A 147 16.53 -50.45 55.34
CA GLN A 147 16.24 -50.57 56.77
C GLN A 147 15.83 -52.01 57.17
N LYS A 148 15.07 -52.72 56.31
CA LYS A 148 14.72 -54.13 56.55
C LYS A 148 15.92 -55.09 56.47
N LYS A 149 16.92 -54.80 55.63
CA LYS A 149 18.15 -55.63 55.54
C LYS A 149 19.06 -55.44 56.74
N ILE A 150 19.23 -54.21 57.23
CA ILE A 150 20.07 -53.92 58.41
C ILE A 150 19.52 -54.61 59.66
N LYS A 151 18.20 -54.56 59.88
CA LYS A 151 17.54 -55.26 61.01
C LYS A 151 17.63 -56.79 60.98
N ARG A 152 18.07 -57.43 59.88
CA ARG A 152 18.26 -58.89 59.81
C ARG A 152 19.70 -59.34 60.09
N GLN A 153 20.67 -58.43 60.16
CA GLN A 153 22.05 -58.77 60.50
C GLN A 153 22.38 -58.61 62.00
N ASP A 154 21.51 -57.94 62.76
CA ASP A 154 21.62 -57.80 64.24
C ASP A 154 20.73 -58.80 65.00
N LYS A 155 20.50 -60.00 64.47
CA LYS A 155 19.82 -61.10 65.19
C LYS A 155 20.55 -62.42 65.01
#